data_AF-A0A078JTC5-F1
#
_entry.id   AF-A0A078JTC5-F1
#
_cell.length_a   1.000
_cell.length_b   1.000
_cell.length_c   1.000
_cell.angle_alpha   90.00
_cell.angle_beta   90.00
_cell.angle_gamma   90.00
#
_symmetry.space_group_name_H-M   'P 1'
#
loop_
_entity.id
_entity.type
_entity.pdbx_description
1 polymer ?
#
loop_
_entity_poly.entity_id
_entity_poly.type
_entity_poly.pdbx_seq_one_letter_code
_entity_poly.pdbx_strand_id
1 'polypeptide(L)'
;MVHVIDLDASEPAQWLALIQAFNSRPEGPPHLRITGVHLHKEVLDQMAHRLIEEAEKLDIPFQFNPVVSSLDCLNVDQLRVKTGEALAVSSVLQLHTFLASDSDMSNNNGHSLSGDSASSLPLSNSGKIDRFLNAIWGLSPKIMVVTEQHSDHNGSTLMERLLESLYSYAALFDCLENKIPRTSQDRIKVEKMLFGEEIKNIIACEGSERRERHEKLEKWSQRIDLAGFGNVPLSYYVMLQARR
;
A
#
# COMPACT_ATOMS: atom_id res chain seq x y z
N MET A 1 -13.93 19.13 8.51
CA MET A 1 -13.77 18.55 7.16
C MET A 1 -12.77 17.40 7.27
N VAL A 2 -13.08 16.28 6.66
CA VAL A 2 -12.20 15.10 6.59
C VAL A 2 -11.75 14.93 5.15
N HIS A 3 -10.46 14.73 4.93
CA HIS A 3 -9.88 14.39 3.64
C HIS A 3 -9.16 13.05 3.75
N VAL A 4 -9.49 12.12 2.88
CA VAL A 4 -8.82 10.84 2.77
C VAL A 4 -8.07 10.77 1.45
N ILE A 5 -6.83 10.30 1.48
CA ILE A 5 -6.04 9.96 0.31
C ILE A 5 -5.95 8.45 0.24
N ASP A 6 -6.40 7.88 -0.87
CA ASP A 6 -6.27 6.47 -1.21
C ASP A 6 -5.21 6.30 -2.29
N LEU A 7 -4.11 5.61 -1.96
CA LEU A 7 -2.96 5.44 -2.84
C LEU A 7 -3.16 4.37 -3.92
N ASP A 8 -4.19 3.54 -3.80
CA ASP A 8 -4.62 2.62 -4.86
C ASP A 8 -6.15 2.48 -4.85
N ALA A 9 -6.81 3.48 -5.42
CA ALA A 9 -8.27 3.61 -5.40
C ALA A 9 -8.95 2.67 -6.41
N SER A 10 -8.77 1.36 -6.20
CA SER A 10 -9.27 0.28 -7.06
C SER A 10 -10.59 -0.33 -6.58
N GLU A 11 -10.87 -0.32 -5.27
CA GLU A 11 -12.08 -0.93 -4.67
C GLU A 11 -12.92 0.07 -3.85
N PRO A 12 -14.15 0.41 -4.27
CA PRO A 12 -15.04 1.34 -3.55
C PRO A 12 -15.60 0.82 -2.24
N ALA A 13 -15.64 -0.50 -2.00
CA ALA A 13 -16.28 -1.06 -0.80
C ALA A 13 -15.71 -0.48 0.51
N GLN A 14 -14.40 -0.21 0.55
CA GLN A 14 -13.73 0.42 1.71
C GLN A 14 -14.37 1.76 2.07
N TRP A 15 -14.60 2.62 1.06
CA TRP A 15 -15.11 3.97 1.29
C TRP A 15 -16.62 4.02 1.41
N LEU A 16 -17.35 3.12 0.76
CA LEU A 16 -18.79 2.95 0.98
C LEU A 16 -19.08 2.63 2.45
N ALA A 17 -18.32 1.71 3.04
CA ALA A 17 -18.42 1.39 4.47
C ALA A 17 -18.09 2.61 5.35
N LEU A 18 -17.09 3.42 4.97
CA LEU A 18 -16.74 4.64 5.71
C LEU A 18 -17.83 5.72 5.62
N ILE A 19 -18.44 5.92 4.45
CA ILE A 19 -19.55 6.86 4.25
C ILE A 19 -20.73 6.47 5.16
N GLN A 20 -21.10 5.18 5.17
CA GLN A 20 -22.16 4.67 6.04
C GLN A 20 -21.84 4.83 7.53
N ALA A 21 -20.59 4.59 7.91
CA ALA A 21 -20.13 4.78 9.29
C ALA A 21 -20.17 6.26 9.71
N PHE A 22 -19.79 7.19 8.82
CA PHE A 22 -19.90 8.62 9.08
C PHE A 22 -21.34 9.09 9.20
N ASN A 23 -22.27 8.56 8.40
CA ASN A 23 -23.69 8.89 8.53
C ASN A 23 -24.25 8.47 9.89
N SER A 24 -23.78 7.34 10.42
CA SER A 24 -24.25 6.76 11.68
C SER A 24 -23.60 7.39 12.92
N ARG A 25 -22.70 8.36 12.73
CA ARG A 25 -21.96 9.01 13.82
C ARG A 25 -22.90 9.93 14.64
N PRO A 26 -22.83 9.93 15.98
CA PRO A 26 -23.70 10.76 16.83
C PRO A 26 -23.65 12.27 16.53
N GLU A 27 -22.50 12.78 16.14
CA GLU A 27 -22.31 14.20 15.78
C GLU A 27 -22.75 14.55 14.36
N GLY A 28 -23.24 13.57 13.59
CA GLY A 28 -23.58 13.69 12.18
C GLY A 28 -22.37 13.51 11.23
N PRO A 29 -22.64 13.39 9.91
CA PRO A 29 -21.58 13.21 8.92
C PRO A 29 -20.77 14.50 8.72
N PRO A 30 -19.43 14.42 8.62
CA PRO A 30 -18.61 15.56 8.23
C PRO A 30 -18.68 15.79 6.72
N HIS A 31 -18.23 16.97 6.27
CA HIS A 31 -17.81 17.13 4.87
C HIS A 31 -16.63 16.19 4.60
N LEU A 32 -16.85 15.22 3.71
CA LEU A 32 -15.89 14.19 3.33
C LEU A 32 -15.32 14.48 1.95
N ARG A 33 -14.00 14.46 1.85
CA ARG A 33 -13.28 14.52 0.59
C ARG A 33 -12.44 13.26 0.43
N ILE A 34 -12.46 12.63 -0.72
CA ILE A 34 -11.60 11.49 -1.05
C ILE A 34 -10.80 11.83 -2.30
N THR A 35 -9.48 11.74 -2.21
CA THR A 35 -8.58 11.76 -3.36
C THR A 35 -8.16 10.33 -3.65
N GLY A 36 -8.56 9.80 -4.81
CA GLY A 36 -8.19 8.46 -5.24
C GLY A 36 -7.08 8.51 -6.29
N VAL A 37 -5.99 7.80 -6.04
CA VAL A 37 -4.87 7.64 -6.99
C VAL A 37 -4.99 6.28 -7.66
N HIS A 38 -4.90 6.24 -8.98
CA HIS A 38 -4.85 4.98 -9.73
C HIS A 38 -4.28 5.21 -11.14
N LEU A 39 -3.76 4.16 -11.78
CA LEU A 39 -3.21 4.22 -13.14
C LEU A 39 -4.28 4.44 -14.22
N HIS A 40 -5.45 3.85 -14.01
CA HIS A 40 -6.53 3.79 -14.98
C HIS A 40 -7.66 4.73 -14.59
N LYS A 41 -8.00 5.66 -15.50
CA LYS A 41 -9.08 6.64 -15.31
C LYS A 41 -10.44 5.95 -15.17
N GLU A 42 -10.66 4.86 -15.90
CA GLU A 42 -11.93 4.13 -15.92
C GLU A 42 -12.28 3.56 -14.54
N VAL A 43 -11.27 3.10 -13.79
CA VAL A 43 -11.42 2.63 -12.41
C VAL A 43 -11.81 3.78 -11.49
N LEU A 44 -11.15 4.94 -11.62
CA LEU A 44 -11.48 6.13 -10.84
C LEU A 44 -12.87 6.69 -11.17
N ASP A 45 -13.30 6.63 -12.43
CA ASP A 45 -14.64 7.07 -12.84
C ASP A 45 -15.72 6.16 -12.22
N GLN A 46 -15.50 4.84 -12.21
CA GLN A 46 -16.42 3.88 -11.58
C GLN A 46 -16.47 4.06 -10.07
N MET A 47 -15.31 4.25 -9.45
CA MET A 47 -15.16 4.58 -8.03
C MET A 47 -15.95 5.86 -7.69
N ALA A 48 -15.69 6.95 -8.42
CA ALA A 48 -16.35 8.23 -8.23
C ALA A 48 -17.87 8.09 -8.34
N HIS A 49 -18.37 7.43 -9.38
CA HIS A 49 -19.80 7.24 -9.59
C HIS A 49 -20.45 6.54 -8.38
N ARG A 50 -19.89 5.43 -7.91
CA ARG A 50 -20.46 4.66 -6.80
C ARG A 50 -20.44 5.44 -5.49
N LEU A 51 -19.35 6.17 -5.21
CA LEU A 51 -19.22 6.93 -3.96
C LEU A 51 -20.10 8.18 -3.94
N ILE A 52 -20.22 8.89 -5.07
CA ILE A 52 -21.10 10.06 -5.18
C ILE A 52 -22.56 9.62 -5.02
N GLU A 53 -22.98 8.55 -5.70
CA GLU A 53 -24.35 8.04 -5.61
C GLU A 53 -24.72 7.64 -4.18
N GLU A 54 -23.82 6.97 -3.44
CA GLU A 54 -24.08 6.60 -2.05
C GLU A 54 -24.10 7.83 -1.12
N ALA A 55 -23.20 8.78 -1.31
CA ALA A 55 -23.17 10.00 -0.51
C ALA A 55 -24.43 10.86 -0.72
N GLU A 56 -24.93 10.96 -1.96
CA GLU A 56 -26.19 11.65 -2.28
C GLU A 56 -27.39 10.98 -1.61
N LYS A 57 -27.48 9.64 -1.65
CA LYS A 57 -28.54 8.88 -0.97
C LYS A 57 -28.58 9.12 0.54
N LEU A 58 -27.42 9.34 1.15
CA LEU A 58 -27.26 9.55 2.59
C LEU A 58 -27.20 11.02 2.99
N ASP A 59 -27.38 11.95 2.03
CA ASP A 59 -27.31 13.40 2.23
C ASP A 59 -25.98 13.85 2.89
N ILE A 60 -24.87 13.24 2.48
CA ILE A 60 -23.52 13.55 2.98
C ILE A 60 -22.84 14.55 2.05
N PRO A 61 -22.32 15.68 2.57
CA PRO A 61 -21.48 16.59 1.78
C PRO A 61 -20.17 15.88 1.37
N PHE A 62 -20.08 15.53 0.10
CA PHE A 62 -19.02 14.67 -0.43
C PHE A 62 -18.32 15.27 -1.66
N GLN A 63 -17.01 15.06 -1.76
CA GLN A 63 -16.21 15.39 -2.94
C GLN A 63 -15.22 14.28 -3.26
N PHE A 64 -15.22 13.79 -4.51
CA PHE A 64 -14.19 12.91 -5.04
C PHE A 64 -13.22 13.68 -5.94
N ASN A 65 -11.91 13.46 -5.78
CA ASN A 65 -10.84 14.08 -6.57
C ASN A 65 -9.94 12.98 -7.20
N PRO A 66 -10.15 12.61 -8.47
CA PRO A 66 -9.34 11.58 -9.11
C PRO A 66 -7.95 12.10 -9.48
N VAL A 67 -6.91 11.30 -9.23
CA VAL A 67 -5.54 11.53 -9.67
C VAL A 67 -5.08 10.33 -10.50
N VAL A 68 -4.99 10.52 -11.82
CA VAL A 68 -4.51 9.49 -12.75
C VAL A 68 -2.98 9.54 -12.77
N SER A 69 -2.34 8.66 -12.01
CA SER A 69 -0.87 8.59 -11.91
C SER A 69 -0.42 7.22 -11.42
N SER A 70 0.80 6.82 -11.80
CA SER A 70 1.53 5.80 -11.04
C SER A 70 2.00 6.40 -9.71
N LEU A 71 2.21 5.55 -8.70
CA LEU A 71 2.78 6.00 -7.44
C LEU A 71 4.23 6.49 -7.58
N ASP A 72 5.00 5.93 -8.51
CA ASP A 72 6.36 6.37 -8.81
C ASP A 72 6.43 7.82 -9.35
N CYS A 73 5.36 8.27 -10.05
CA CYS A 73 5.26 9.60 -10.64
C CYS A 73 4.37 10.56 -9.83
N LEU A 74 3.82 10.12 -8.71
CA LEU A 74 2.88 10.90 -7.91
C LEU A 74 3.62 12.06 -7.22
N ASN A 75 3.22 13.29 -7.55
CA ASN A 75 3.63 14.47 -6.79
C ASN A 75 2.56 14.81 -5.75
N VAL A 76 2.96 15.04 -4.49
CA VAL A 76 2.09 15.42 -3.39
C VAL A 76 1.23 16.67 -3.65
N ASP A 77 1.69 17.59 -4.51
CA ASP A 77 0.90 18.76 -4.90
C ASP A 77 -0.40 18.38 -5.64
N GLN A 78 -0.39 17.25 -6.36
CA GLN A 78 -1.57 16.72 -7.07
C GLN A 78 -2.67 16.26 -6.11
N LEU A 79 -2.31 15.94 -4.86
CA LEU A 79 -3.25 15.51 -3.82
C LEU A 79 -4.10 16.68 -3.31
N ARG A 80 -3.70 17.93 -3.60
CA ARG A 80 -4.45 19.16 -3.32
C ARG A 80 -4.94 19.22 -1.88
N VAL A 81 -4.07 18.91 -0.92
CA VAL A 81 -4.38 19.00 0.52
C VAL A 81 -4.65 20.47 0.85
N LYS A 82 -5.75 20.74 1.57
CA LYS A 82 -6.20 22.08 1.95
C LYS A 82 -5.91 22.34 3.42
N THR A 83 -5.46 23.55 3.75
CA THR A 83 -5.27 23.96 5.15
C THR A 83 -6.58 23.85 5.94
N GLY A 84 -6.51 23.28 7.14
CA GLY A 84 -7.64 23.17 8.07
C GLY A 84 -8.49 21.91 7.94
N GLU A 85 -8.18 21.00 7.01
CA GLU A 85 -8.82 19.68 6.95
C GLU A 85 -8.08 18.63 7.81
N ALA A 86 -8.82 17.64 8.32
CA ALA A 86 -8.22 16.47 8.96
C ALA A 86 -7.86 15.45 7.87
N LEU A 87 -6.57 15.22 7.64
CA LEU A 87 -6.07 14.34 6.59
C LEU A 87 -5.85 12.91 7.10
N ALA A 88 -6.31 11.91 6.36
CA ALA A 88 -5.97 10.50 6.53
C ALA A 88 -5.37 9.94 5.22
N VAL A 89 -4.38 9.06 5.34
CA VAL A 89 -3.76 8.39 4.18
C VAL A 89 -3.96 6.88 4.31
N SER A 90 -4.39 6.23 3.25
CA SER A 90 -4.58 4.78 3.16
C SER A 90 -3.64 4.22 2.09
N SER A 91 -2.82 3.25 2.49
CA SER A 91 -1.91 2.52 1.61
C SER A 91 -2.21 1.04 1.71
N VAL A 92 -2.78 0.45 0.66
CA VAL A 92 -3.14 -0.97 0.62
C VAL A 92 -2.29 -1.68 -0.43
N LEU A 93 -1.30 -2.45 0.02
CA LEU A 93 -0.38 -3.24 -0.81
C LEU A 93 0.35 -2.40 -1.86
N GLN A 94 0.93 -1.27 -1.44
CA GLN A 94 1.56 -0.30 -2.36
C GLN A 94 2.99 0.10 -1.96
N LEU A 95 3.31 0.11 -0.66
CA LEU A 95 4.59 0.65 -0.20
C LEU A 95 5.77 -0.23 -0.63
N HIS A 96 5.58 -1.55 -0.69
CA HIS A 96 6.63 -2.47 -1.12
C HIS A 96 7.15 -2.17 -2.54
N THR A 97 6.32 -1.58 -3.40
CA THR A 97 6.71 -1.24 -4.79
C THR A 97 7.83 -0.21 -4.84
N PHE A 98 7.92 0.69 -3.85
CA PHE A 98 9.00 1.68 -3.73
C PHE A 98 10.34 1.09 -3.30
N LEU A 99 10.38 -0.19 -2.91
CA LEU A 99 11.63 -0.90 -2.62
C LEU A 99 12.34 -1.38 -3.89
N ALA A 100 11.71 -1.22 -5.07
CA ALA A 100 12.35 -1.46 -6.34
C ALA A 100 13.48 -0.43 -6.54
N SER A 101 14.72 -0.92 -6.52
CA SER A 101 15.90 -0.10 -6.72
C SER A 101 15.93 0.48 -8.14
N ASP A 102 16.17 1.79 -8.26
CA ASP A 102 16.71 2.33 -9.50
C ASP A 102 18.15 1.82 -9.60
N SER A 103 18.36 0.72 -10.31
CA SER A 103 19.69 0.47 -10.83
C SER A 103 19.96 1.58 -11.85
N ASP A 104 20.74 2.60 -11.48
CA ASP A 104 21.79 3.16 -12.35
C ASP A 104 22.64 4.29 -11.72
N MET A 105 23.96 4.18 -11.94
CA MET A 105 25.02 5.20 -11.86
C MET A 105 25.83 5.41 -10.55
N SER A 106 26.38 4.36 -9.95
CA SER A 106 27.70 4.49 -9.27
C SER A 106 28.45 3.16 -9.16
N ASN A 107 28.86 2.60 -10.30
CA ASN A 107 29.96 1.63 -10.27
C ASN A 107 30.92 1.88 -11.44
N ASN A 108 31.58 3.04 -11.37
CA ASN A 108 32.85 3.27 -12.04
C ASN A 108 33.75 4.04 -11.06
N ASN A 109 34.46 3.29 -10.23
CA ASN A 109 35.89 3.47 -9.95
C ASN A 109 36.29 2.44 -8.90
N GLY A 110 37.03 1.42 -9.34
CA GLY A 110 37.72 0.53 -8.43
C GLY A 110 38.75 1.31 -7.61
N HIS A 111 38.81 1.03 -6.31
CA HIS A 111 40.05 0.84 -5.56
C HIS A 111 39.69 0.20 -4.22
N SER A 112 40.10 -1.06 -4.07
CA SER A 112 40.09 -1.79 -2.81
C SER A 112 41.04 -1.11 -1.81
N LEU A 113 40.52 -0.67 -0.67
CA LEU A 113 41.30 -0.47 0.55
C LEU A 113 40.49 -0.92 1.76
N SER A 114 41.05 -1.88 2.47
CA SER A 114 40.66 -2.45 3.75
C SER A 114 40.73 -1.42 4.89
N GLY A 115 39.81 -1.50 5.86
CA GLY A 115 39.93 -0.80 7.14
C GLY A 115 38.67 -0.93 8.02
N ASP A 116 38.86 -1.37 9.25
CA ASP A 116 37.89 -1.81 10.24
C ASP A 116 36.84 -0.79 10.71
N SER A 117 35.70 -1.33 11.20
CA SER A 117 34.93 -0.90 12.39
C SER A 117 33.47 -0.49 12.17
N ALA A 118 32.63 -1.15 12.99
CA ALA A 118 31.38 -0.69 13.61
C ALA A 118 30.14 -0.41 12.74
N SER A 119 29.10 -1.23 12.98
CA SER A 119 27.68 -0.87 12.97
C SER A 119 27.20 0.03 11.83
N SER A 120 26.95 -0.57 10.68
CA SER A 120 25.96 -0.05 9.73
C SER A 120 25.27 -1.24 9.08
N LEU A 121 24.07 -1.56 9.58
CA LEU A 121 23.13 -2.40 8.85
C LEU A 121 22.94 -1.74 7.48
N PRO A 122 23.06 -2.46 6.35
CA PRO A 122 22.92 -1.85 5.03
C PRO A 122 21.43 -1.60 4.76
N LEU A 123 20.86 -0.60 5.42
CA LEU A 123 19.63 0.09 5.02
C LEU A 123 19.97 1.03 3.86
N SER A 124 20.37 0.50 2.70
CA SER A 124 20.79 1.35 1.58
C SER A 124 20.20 0.98 0.22
N ASN A 125 18.99 0.41 0.20
CA ASN A 125 18.20 0.24 -1.04
C ASN A 125 16.88 1.04 -1.05
N SER A 126 16.64 1.96 -0.10
CA SER A 126 15.31 2.53 0.19
C SER A 126 15.11 4.02 -0.10
N GLY A 127 16.02 4.68 -0.82
CA GLY A 127 15.93 6.13 -1.03
C GLY A 127 14.61 6.63 -1.66
N LYS A 128 13.88 5.79 -2.41
CA LYS A 128 12.54 6.14 -2.94
C LYS A 128 11.47 6.11 -1.85
N ILE A 129 11.34 5.00 -1.12
CA ILE A 129 10.34 4.86 -0.06
C ILE A 129 10.58 5.89 1.05
N ASP A 130 11.84 6.17 1.40
CA ASP A 130 12.14 7.16 2.44
C ASP A 130 11.74 8.57 1.98
N ARG A 131 11.98 8.93 0.71
CA ARG A 131 11.48 10.20 0.13
C ARG A 131 9.95 10.25 0.11
N PHE A 132 9.30 9.16 -0.26
CA PHE A 132 7.83 9.08 -0.30
C PHE A 132 7.23 9.25 1.10
N LEU A 133 7.71 8.50 2.09
CA LEU A 133 7.25 8.61 3.47
C LEU A 133 7.48 10.02 4.04
N ASN A 134 8.64 10.63 3.78
CA ASN A 134 8.91 12.02 4.18
C ASN A 134 7.96 13.02 3.50
N ALA A 135 7.63 12.80 2.22
CA ALA A 135 6.67 13.64 1.51
C ALA A 135 5.26 13.52 2.11
N ILE A 136 4.81 12.30 2.42
CA ILE A 136 3.54 12.07 3.12
C ILE A 136 3.56 12.66 4.53
N TRP A 137 4.66 12.52 5.26
CA TRP A 137 4.83 13.13 6.59
C TRP A 137 4.70 14.65 6.53
N GLY A 138 5.28 15.28 5.51
CA GLY A 138 5.16 16.72 5.26
C GLY A 138 3.73 17.23 5.06
N LEU A 139 2.79 16.36 4.64
CA LEU A 139 1.36 16.68 4.57
C LEU A 139 0.68 16.73 5.94
N SER A 140 1.38 16.35 7.01
CA SER A 140 0.88 16.32 8.39
C SER A 140 -0.42 15.51 8.55
N PRO A 141 -0.49 14.25 8.05
CA PRO A 141 -1.69 13.43 8.21
C PRO A 141 -1.98 13.16 9.68
N LYS A 142 -3.27 13.12 10.04
CA LYS A 142 -3.74 12.71 11.36
C LYS A 142 -3.56 11.21 11.59
N ILE A 143 -3.66 10.42 10.53
CA ILE A 143 -3.42 8.98 10.55
C ILE A 143 -2.96 8.53 9.17
N MET A 144 -2.01 7.59 9.13
CA MET A 144 -1.68 6.81 7.95
C MET A 144 -1.92 5.35 8.28
N VAL A 145 -2.76 4.69 7.49
CA VAL A 145 -3.08 3.26 7.64
C VAL A 145 -2.36 2.52 6.53
N VAL A 146 -1.58 1.51 6.92
CA VAL A 146 -0.76 0.71 6.01
C VAL A 146 -1.18 -0.75 6.12
N THR A 147 -1.58 -1.32 4.99
CA THR A 147 -1.83 -2.75 4.82
C THR A 147 -0.78 -3.27 3.85
N GLU A 148 0.06 -4.22 4.27
CA GLU A 148 1.15 -4.80 3.48
C GLU A 148 1.22 -6.31 3.70
N GLN A 149 1.79 -7.03 2.73
CA GLN A 149 2.07 -8.46 2.85
C GLN A 149 3.07 -8.71 3.98
N HIS A 150 2.86 -9.76 4.77
CA HIS A 150 3.72 -10.15 5.89
C HIS A 150 4.60 -11.37 5.56
N SER A 151 5.49 -11.22 4.58
CA SER A 151 6.46 -12.27 4.17
C SER A 151 7.78 -11.63 3.73
N ASP A 152 8.91 -12.34 3.89
CA ASP A 152 10.22 -11.82 3.48
C ASP A 152 10.58 -12.28 2.04
N HIS A 153 9.88 -11.72 1.06
CA HIS A 153 10.12 -12.02 -0.37
C HIS A 153 11.22 -11.14 -0.98
N ASN A 154 11.83 -10.24 -0.19
CA ASN A 154 12.88 -9.34 -0.65
C ASN A 154 14.31 -9.84 -0.33
N GLY A 155 14.49 -11.15 -0.21
CA GLY A 155 15.79 -11.81 -0.04
C GLY A 155 16.82 -11.43 -1.12
N SER A 156 18.09 -11.45 -0.73
CA SER A 156 19.21 -11.03 -1.58
C SER A 156 19.51 -12.05 -2.67
N THR A 157 19.30 -13.33 -2.38
CA THR A 157 19.52 -14.44 -3.32
C THR A 157 18.20 -15.00 -3.84
N LEU A 158 18.25 -15.62 -5.03
CA LEU A 158 17.10 -16.33 -5.60
C LEU A 158 16.59 -17.43 -4.65
N MET A 159 17.50 -18.16 -4.00
CA MET A 159 17.14 -19.28 -3.14
C MET A 159 16.35 -18.83 -1.90
N GLU A 160 16.76 -17.73 -1.27
CA GLU A 160 16.02 -17.12 -0.15
C GLU A 160 14.60 -16.75 -0.58
N ARG A 161 14.46 -16.03 -1.69
CA ARG A 161 13.16 -15.61 -2.22
C ARG A 161 12.29 -16.79 -2.62
N LEU A 162 12.87 -17.81 -3.24
CA LEU A 162 12.16 -19.02 -3.65
C LEU A 162 11.60 -19.77 -2.45
N LEU A 163 12.42 -20.02 -1.42
CA LEU A 163 11.98 -20.76 -0.25
C LEU A 163 10.85 -20.02 0.49
N GLU A 164 11.01 -18.72 0.77
CA GLU A 164 10.01 -17.93 1.48
C GLU A 164 8.70 -17.77 0.69
N SER A 165 8.78 -17.56 -0.63
CA SER A 165 7.60 -17.47 -1.48
C SER A 165 6.86 -18.81 -1.58
N LEU A 166 7.57 -19.94 -1.68
CA LEU A 166 6.94 -21.26 -1.68
C LEU A 166 6.11 -21.49 -0.41
N TYR A 167 6.66 -21.18 0.77
CA TYR A 167 5.90 -21.31 2.03
C TYR A 167 4.68 -20.39 2.06
N SER A 168 4.85 -19.12 1.68
CA SER A 168 3.78 -18.12 1.74
C SER A 168 2.64 -18.43 0.77
N TYR A 169 2.95 -18.71 -0.50
CA TYR A 169 1.92 -19.00 -1.49
C TYR A 169 1.32 -20.40 -1.31
N ALA A 170 2.06 -21.40 -0.81
CA ALA A 170 1.45 -22.69 -0.48
C ALA A 170 0.26 -22.51 0.48
N ALA A 171 0.40 -21.69 1.53
CA ALA A 171 -0.69 -21.39 2.45
C ALA A 171 -1.90 -20.71 1.77
N LEU A 172 -1.65 -19.78 0.83
CA LEU A 172 -2.71 -19.10 0.08
C LEU A 172 -3.45 -20.06 -0.88
N PHE A 173 -2.72 -20.94 -1.57
CA PHE A 173 -3.31 -21.96 -2.43
C PHE A 173 -4.10 -23.00 -1.60
N ASP A 174 -3.61 -23.39 -0.42
CA ASP A 174 -4.34 -24.27 0.51
C ASP A 174 -5.66 -23.63 0.99
N CYS A 175 -5.70 -22.32 1.20
CA CYS A 175 -6.94 -21.61 1.52
C CYS A 175 -7.99 -21.75 0.39
N LEU A 176 -7.57 -21.59 -0.87
CA LEU A 176 -8.44 -21.75 -2.03
C LEU A 176 -8.87 -23.21 -2.22
N GLU A 177 -7.96 -24.16 -2.05
CA GLU A 177 -8.23 -25.59 -2.16
C GLU A 177 -9.31 -26.05 -1.18
N ASN A 178 -9.27 -25.54 0.05
CA ASN A 178 -10.21 -25.92 1.10
C ASN A 178 -11.60 -25.29 0.96
N LYS A 179 -11.74 -24.21 0.17
CA LYS A 179 -12.97 -23.39 0.14
C LYS A 179 -13.62 -23.31 -1.24
N ILE A 180 -12.87 -23.50 -2.31
CA ILE A 180 -13.33 -23.24 -3.69
C ILE A 180 -13.06 -24.44 -4.59
N PRO A 181 -14.05 -24.94 -5.34
CA PRO A 181 -13.87 -26.05 -6.27
C PRO A 181 -12.74 -25.82 -7.26
N ARG A 182 -11.94 -26.86 -7.55
CA ARG A 182 -10.82 -26.81 -8.50
C ARG A 182 -11.20 -26.38 -9.92
N THR A 183 -12.46 -26.61 -10.32
CA THR A 183 -12.99 -26.24 -11.64
C THR A 183 -13.47 -24.78 -11.71
N SER A 184 -13.47 -24.06 -10.57
CA SER A 184 -13.91 -22.66 -10.51
C SER A 184 -13.00 -21.77 -11.35
N GLN A 185 -13.61 -21.02 -12.27
CA GLN A 185 -12.87 -20.09 -13.12
C GLN A 185 -12.33 -18.90 -12.33
N ASP A 186 -13.04 -18.47 -11.27
CA ASP A 186 -12.58 -17.36 -10.43
C ASP A 186 -11.36 -17.77 -9.61
N ARG A 187 -11.33 -19.01 -9.10
CA ARG A 187 -10.13 -19.58 -8.46
C ARG A 187 -8.94 -19.56 -9.41
N ILE A 188 -9.11 -20.10 -10.62
CA ILE A 188 -8.05 -20.17 -11.62
C ILE A 188 -7.55 -18.76 -11.99
N LYS A 189 -8.45 -17.78 -12.09
CA LYS A 189 -8.07 -16.38 -12.33
C LYS A 189 -7.24 -15.81 -11.18
N VAL A 190 -7.64 -15.99 -9.93
CA VAL A 190 -6.87 -15.52 -8.77
C VAL A 190 -5.50 -16.20 -8.71
N GLU A 191 -5.46 -17.52 -8.82
CA GLU A 191 -4.20 -18.29 -8.78
C GLU A 191 -3.24 -17.87 -9.91
N LYS A 192 -3.75 -17.58 -11.11
CA LYS A 192 -2.91 -17.25 -12.27
C LYS A 192 -2.58 -15.77 -12.41
N MET A 193 -3.59 -14.91 -12.31
CA MET A 193 -3.49 -13.49 -12.65
C MET A 193 -3.11 -12.61 -11.47
N LEU A 194 -3.26 -13.10 -10.23
CA LEU A 194 -2.78 -12.43 -9.03
C LEU A 194 -1.54 -13.15 -8.49
N PHE A 195 -1.72 -14.33 -7.87
CA PHE A 195 -0.61 -15.03 -7.22
C PHE A 195 0.49 -15.42 -8.21
N GLY A 196 0.12 -15.94 -9.38
CA GLY A 196 1.08 -16.34 -10.41
C GLY A 196 1.91 -15.17 -10.95
N GLU A 197 1.31 -13.99 -11.10
CA GLU A 197 2.03 -12.79 -11.55
C GLU A 197 2.97 -12.27 -10.47
N GLU A 198 2.55 -12.29 -9.20
CA GLU A 198 3.42 -11.93 -8.07
C GLU A 198 4.60 -12.89 -7.93
N ILE A 199 4.35 -14.21 -7.92
CA ILE A 199 5.40 -15.25 -7.88
C ILE A 199 6.38 -15.06 -9.04
N LYS A 200 5.87 -14.83 -10.25
CA LYS A 200 6.71 -14.57 -11.42
C LYS A 200 7.58 -13.34 -11.19
N ASN A 201 7.05 -12.25 -10.66
CA ASN A 201 7.84 -11.05 -10.39
C ASN A 201 8.92 -11.28 -9.30
N ILE A 202 8.59 -12.00 -8.22
CA ILE A 202 9.53 -12.32 -7.13
C ILE A 202 10.72 -13.16 -7.63
N ILE A 203 10.45 -14.14 -8.51
CA ILE A 203 11.42 -15.17 -8.90
C ILE A 203 12.14 -14.83 -10.20
N ALA A 204 11.42 -14.33 -11.22
CA ALA A 204 11.96 -14.15 -12.57
C ALA A 204 12.47 -12.73 -12.86
N CYS A 205 12.10 -11.73 -12.05
CA CYS A 205 12.55 -10.34 -12.23
C CYS A 205 13.68 -9.99 -11.26
N GLU A 206 14.48 -8.98 -11.61
CA GLU A 206 15.52 -8.38 -10.76
C GLU A 206 15.57 -6.86 -10.95
N GLY A 207 16.39 -6.17 -10.15
CA GLY A 207 16.57 -4.72 -10.27
C GLY A 207 15.25 -3.94 -10.11
N SER A 208 15.05 -2.94 -10.96
CA SER A 208 13.85 -2.09 -11.00
C SER A 208 12.59 -2.84 -11.44
N GLU A 209 12.74 -3.90 -12.24
CA GLU A 209 11.61 -4.69 -12.77
C GLU A 209 10.96 -5.56 -11.69
N ARG A 210 11.72 -5.92 -10.64
CA ARG A 210 11.16 -6.64 -9.48
C ARG A 210 10.53 -5.64 -8.52
N ARG A 211 9.19 -5.57 -8.52
CA ARG A 211 8.38 -4.67 -7.69
C ARG A 211 7.78 -5.38 -6.47
N GLU A 212 7.51 -6.68 -6.55
CA GLU A 212 6.98 -7.50 -5.44
C GLU A 212 8.08 -7.80 -4.41
N ARG A 213 8.35 -6.82 -3.57
CA ARG A 213 9.45 -6.80 -2.60
C ARG A 213 8.92 -6.81 -1.17
N HIS A 214 8.10 -7.80 -0.85
CA HIS A 214 7.47 -7.90 0.47
C HIS A 214 8.52 -8.02 1.59
N GLU A 215 8.25 -7.33 2.69
CA GLU A 215 9.05 -7.33 3.90
C GLU A 215 8.15 -7.56 5.12
N LYS A 216 8.70 -8.16 6.18
CA LYS A 216 7.95 -8.37 7.43
C LYS A 216 7.64 -7.06 8.15
N LEU A 217 6.67 -7.13 9.06
CA LEU A 217 6.16 -5.98 9.82
C LEU A 217 7.26 -5.22 10.57
N GLU A 218 8.28 -5.91 11.08
CA GLU A 218 9.37 -5.32 11.85
C GLU A 218 10.17 -4.32 11.00
N LYS A 219 10.46 -4.67 9.74
CA LYS A 219 11.14 -3.79 8.80
C LYS A 219 10.29 -2.58 8.44
N TRP A 220 8.99 -2.80 8.19
CA TRP A 220 8.05 -1.70 7.92
C TRP A 220 7.91 -0.75 9.11
N SER A 221 7.80 -1.30 10.32
CA SER A 221 7.68 -0.52 11.55
C SER A 221 8.91 0.37 11.75
N GLN A 222 10.12 -0.18 11.60
CA GLN A 222 11.35 0.58 11.69
C GLN A 222 11.42 1.67 10.60
N ARG A 223 11.09 1.34 9.35
CA ARG A 223 11.15 2.27 8.23
C ARG A 223 10.20 3.46 8.40
N ILE A 224 8.97 3.18 8.84
CA ILE A 224 7.93 4.20 9.07
C ILE A 224 8.29 5.08 10.28
N ASP A 225 8.84 4.50 11.35
CA ASP A 225 9.32 5.23 12.53
C ASP A 225 10.48 6.19 12.17
N LEU A 226 11.44 5.72 11.36
CA LEU A 226 12.56 6.55 10.89
C LEU A 226 12.12 7.73 10.00
N ALA A 227 10.95 7.65 9.37
CA ALA A 227 10.34 8.77 8.62
C ALA A 227 9.57 9.76 9.53
N GLY A 228 9.53 9.52 10.85
CA GLY A 228 8.94 10.43 11.83
C GLY A 228 7.49 10.12 12.19
N PHE A 229 6.95 8.97 11.80
CA PHE A 229 5.60 8.53 12.18
C PHE A 229 5.61 7.77 13.50
N GLY A 230 4.69 8.11 14.42
CA GLY A 230 4.45 7.34 15.64
C GLY A 230 3.41 6.24 15.41
N ASN A 231 3.62 5.07 16.02
CA ASN A 231 2.64 3.98 15.99
C ASN A 231 1.37 4.36 16.78
N VAL A 232 0.19 4.11 16.18
CA VAL A 232 -1.11 4.20 16.84
C VAL A 232 -1.68 2.79 16.95
N PRO A 233 -1.82 2.24 18.18
CA PRO A 233 -2.38 0.91 18.36
C PRO A 233 -3.82 0.82 17.84
N LEU A 234 -4.14 -0.26 17.13
CA LEU A 234 -5.52 -0.54 16.74
C LEU A 234 -6.39 -0.71 17.99
N SER A 235 -7.62 -0.18 17.93
CA SER A 235 -8.54 -0.32 19.06
C SER A 235 -8.92 -1.78 19.31
N TYR A 236 -9.14 -2.12 20.58
CA TYR A 236 -9.56 -3.47 20.97
C TYR A 236 -10.85 -3.92 20.25
N TYR A 237 -11.82 -3.01 20.09
CA TYR A 237 -13.08 -3.31 19.42
C TYR A 237 -12.89 -3.62 17.93
N VAL A 238 -12.01 -2.88 17.23
CA VAL A 238 -11.67 -3.17 15.83
C VAL A 238 -11.02 -4.54 15.70
N MET A 239 -10.08 -4.87 16.60
CA MET A 239 -9.45 -6.20 16.63
C MET A 239 -10.45 -7.32 16.92
N LEU A 240 -11.45 -7.06 17.77
CA LEU A 240 -12.49 -8.04 18.08
C LEU A 240 -13.46 -8.25 16.90
N GLN A 241 -13.79 -7.19 16.15
CA GLN A 241 -14.62 -7.28 14.95
C GLN A 241 -13.92 -8.09 13.85
N ALA A 242 -12.62 -7.88 13.64
CA ALA A 242 -11.84 -8.59 12.62
C ALA A 242 -11.67 -10.10 12.87
N ARG A 243 -11.93 -10.59 14.09
CA ARG A 243 -11.85 -12.02 14.44
C ARG A 243 -13.14 -12.80 14.15
N ARG A 244 -14.23 -12.11 13.83
CA ARG A 244 -15.55 -12.71 13.59
C ARG A 244 -15.69 -13.11 12.13
#